data_AF-A0A5U3Y7Q4-F1
#
_entry.id   AF-A0A5U3Y7Q4-F1
#
_cell.length_a   1.000
_cell.length_b   1.000
_cell.length_c   1.000
_cell.angle_alpha   90.00
_cell.angle_beta   90.00
_cell.angle_gamma   90.00
#
_symmetry.space_group_name_H-M   'P 1'
#
loop_
_entity.id
_entity.type
_entity.pdbx_description
1 polymer ?
#
loop_
_entity_poly.entity_id
_entity_poly.type
_entity_poly.pdbx_seq_one_letter_code
_entity_poly.pdbx_strand_id
1 'polypeptide(L)'
;AVNGGQLFGTNVNVTANTRSIAANKALLDSGLNFVGNTGAFNRRLGEITTISGGLVADATASNKNIRTVAKDGQIDIQMADNLDVASVKAGTTLLNDDGLHITGGPSVTSGGINGGNKIISNVSDGVTDTDAVNKRQLDNMAATASRGWNIQANGGDTETVAPGDTVNVAGGDNIEVTRTGRTLNIATGRRVSFDNVTIGGLTLDKDTGK
;
A
#
# COMPACT_ATOMS: atom_id res chain seq x y z
N ALA A 1 44.13 85.96 17.72
CA ALA A 1 43.35 86.30 16.51
C ALA A 1 43.47 85.16 15.51
N VAL A 2 42.41 84.84 14.77
CA VAL A 2 42.48 83.91 13.62
C VAL A 2 43.11 84.66 12.46
N ASN A 3 44.10 84.07 11.78
CA ASN A 3 44.71 84.65 10.59
C ASN A 3 44.02 84.19 9.29
N GLY A 4 44.24 84.89 8.18
CA GLY A 4 43.62 84.56 6.89
C GLY A 4 43.92 83.15 6.39
N GLY A 5 45.09 82.59 6.70
CA GLY A 5 45.45 81.21 6.36
C GLY A 5 44.63 80.17 7.12
N GLN A 6 44.36 80.38 8.42
CA GLN A 6 43.50 79.52 9.23
C GLN A 6 42.04 79.55 8.75
N LEU A 7 41.53 80.73 8.37
CA LEU A 7 40.19 80.86 7.78
C LEU A 7 40.10 80.18 6.42
N PHE A 8 41.09 80.37 5.54
CA PHE A 8 41.15 79.69 4.24
C PHE A 8 41.19 78.17 4.37
N GLY A 9 42.05 77.63 5.25
CA GLY A 9 42.11 76.20 5.52
C GLY A 9 40.79 75.63 6.05
N THR A 10 40.11 76.39 6.93
CA THR A 10 38.76 76.04 7.39
C THR A 10 37.76 76.00 6.24
N ASN A 11 37.75 77.00 5.35
CA ASN A 11 36.84 77.04 4.20
C ASN A 11 37.10 75.90 3.20
N VAL A 12 38.36 75.52 2.99
CA VAL A 12 38.72 74.34 2.18
C VAL A 12 38.15 73.06 2.79
N ASN A 13 38.32 72.87 4.10
CA ASN A 13 37.78 71.71 4.83
C ASN A 13 36.25 71.66 4.78
N VAL A 14 35.58 72.80 4.95
CA VAL A 14 34.10 72.88 4.82
C VAL A 14 33.68 72.49 3.41
N THR A 15 34.35 72.99 2.38
CA THR A 15 34.03 72.63 0.98
C THR A 15 34.23 71.14 0.74
N ALA A 16 35.30 70.54 1.28
CA ALA A 16 35.54 69.11 1.21
C ALA A 16 34.42 68.31 1.90
N ASN A 17 34.05 68.70 3.13
CA ASN A 17 32.98 68.06 3.88
C ASN A 17 31.63 68.14 3.15
N THR A 18 31.29 69.29 2.57
CA THR A 18 30.07 69.45 1.76
C THR A 18 30.05 68.45 0.60
N ARG A 19 31.17 68.28 -0.12
CA ARG A 19 31.27 67.29 -1.20
C ARG A 19 31.14 65.85 -0.67
N SER A 20 31.78 65.52 0.44
CA SER A 20 31.68 64.19 1.07
C SER A 20 30.26 63.87 1.53
N ILE A 21 29.56 64.83 2.12
CA ILE A 21 28.15 64.65 2.54
C ILE A 21 27.26 64.40 1.32
N ALA A 22 27.43 65.16 0.24
CA ALA A 22 26.69 64.97 -0.99
C ALA A 22 26.95 63.58 -1.61
N ALA A 23 28.21 63.13 -1.63
CA ALA A 23 28.58 61.80 -2.12
C ALA A 23 27.97 60.67 -1.25
N ASN A 24 28.05 60.80 0.07
CA ASN A 24 27.46 59.85 1.00
C ASN A 24 25.93 59.79 0.82
N LYS A 25 25.28 60.95 0.66
CA LYS A 25 23.85 61.03 0.37
C LYS A 25 23.50 60.29 -0.92
N ALA A 26 24.27 60.48 -2.00
CA ALA A 26 24.01 59.79 -3.27
C ALA A 26 24.13 58.26 -3.16
N LEU A 27 25.10 57.76 -2.39
CA LEU A 27 25.25 56.32 -2.12
C LEU A 27 24.08 55.77 -1.30
N LEU A 28 23.66 56.49 -0.26
CA LEU A 28 22.49 56.10 0.54
C LEU A 28 21.19 56.13 -0.28
N ASP A 29 21.06 57.09 -1.19
CA ASP A 29 19.92 57.22 -2.10
C ASP A 29 19.89 56.11 -3.16
N SER A 30 21.04 55.50 -3.48
CA SER A 30 21.14 54.37 -4.40
C SER A 30 20.58 53.06 -3.81
N GLY A 31 20.50 52.96 -2.48
CA GLY A 31 19.84 51.86 -1.77
C GLY A 31 20.49 50.49 -1.96
N LEU A 32 19.72 49.44 -1.63
CA LEU A 32 20.07 48.04 -1.80
C LEU A 32 19.17 47.42 -2.86
N ASN A 33 19.79 46.77 -3.85
CA ASN A 33 19.06 46.01 -4.87
C ASN A 33 18.84 44.58 -4.40
N PHE A 34 17.59 44.13 -4.42
CA PHE A 34 17.19 42.76 -4.18
C PHE A 34 16.73 42.16 -5.50
N VAL A 35 17.27 41.00 -5.85
CA VAL A 35 16.95 40.28 -7.08
C VAL A 35 16.53 38.87 -6.69
N GLY A 36 15.40 38.41 -7.20
CA GLY A 36 14.95 37.02 -7.06
C GLY A 36 15.20 36.22 -8.34
N ASN A 37 14.80 34.95 -8.35
CA ASN A 37 14.77 34.14 -9.58
C ASN A 37 13.96 34.83 -10.69
N THR A 38 12.98 35.65 -10.29
CA THR A 38 12.28 36.60 -11.17
C THR A 38 12.12 37.92 -10.43
N GLY A 39 12.13 39.02 -11.17
CA GLY A 39 11.93 40.36 -10.62
C GLY A 39 13.12 40.91 -9.82
N ALA A 40 13.11 42.23 -9.62
CA ALA A 40 14.05 42.95 -8.78
C ALA A 40 13.38 44.19 -8.19
N PHE A 41 13.85 44.65 -7.04
CA PHE A 41 13.43 45.91 -6.44
C PHE A 41 14.58 46.54 -5.66
N ASN A 42 14.52 47.86 -5.47
CA ASN A 42 15.50 48.62 -4.70
C ASN A 42 14.86 49.14 -3.41
N ARG A 43 15.59 49.09 -2.29
CA ARG A 43 15.18 49.72 -1.04
C ARG A 43 16.23 50.68 -0.51
N ARG A 44 15.81 51.90 -0.18
CA ARG A 44 16.67 52.88 0.51
C ARG A 44 16.72 52.58 2.00
N LEU A 45 17.73 53.14 2.67
CA LEU A 45 17.86 53.02 4.13
C LEU A 45 16.58 53.55 4.82
N GLY A 46 16.01 52.73 5.70
CA GLY A 46 14.76 53.05 6.42
C GLY A 46 13.48 52.55 5.73
N GLU A 47 13.55 52.08 4.48
CA GLU A 47 12.41 51.41 3.86
C GLU A 47 12.28 49.97 4.39
N ILE A 48 11.05 49.50 4.56
CA ILE A 48 10.75 48.15 5.03
C ILE A 48 10.70 47.20 3.83
N THR A 49 11.49 46.12 3.89
CA THR A 49 11.29 44.93 3.05
C THR A 49 10.44 43.93 3.82
N THR A 50 9.29 43.55 3.28
CA THR A 50 8.45 42.50 3.86
C THR A 50 8.76 41.17 3.16
N ILE A 51 9.04 40.14 3.95
CA ILE A 51 9.14 38.75 3.49
C ILE A 51 8.03 37.97 4.21
N SER A 52 6.99 37.57 3.48
CA SER A 52 5.79 36.96 4.08
C SER A 52 5.47 35.60 3.47
N GLY A 53 5.20 34.62 4.33
CA GLY A 53 4.50 33.38 3.98
C GLY A 53 2.99 33.49 4.22
N GLY A 54 2.21 32.53 3.70
CA GLY A 54 0.75 32.50 3.87
C GLY A 54 0.23 31.82 5.14
N LEU A 55 1.13 31.36 6.03
CA LEU A 55 0.75 30.70 7.27
C LEU A 55 0.17 31.73 8.26
N VAL A 56 -0.93 31.37 8.95
CA VAL A 56 -1.55 32.24 9.96
C VAL A 56 -0.62 32.43 11.17
N ALA A 57 -0.71 33.59 11.82
CA ALA A 57 0.28 34.05 12.81
C ALA A 57 0.49 33.08 13.99
N ASP A 58 -0.56 32.40 14.45
CA ASP A 58 -0.52 31.53 15.63
C ASP A 58 -0.35 30.04 15.28
N ALA A 59 -0.19 29.70 13.99
CA ALA A 59 0.10 28.32 13.61
C ALA A 59 1.56 27.96 13.91
N THR A 60 1.77 26.74 14.41
CA THR A 60 3.11 26.21 14.65
C THR A 60 3.94 26.22 13.36
N ALA A 61 5.09 26.88 13.41
CA ALA A 61 6.04 26.94 12.31
C ALA A 61 7.42 26.46 12.78
N SER A 62 8.21 25.94 11.84
CA SER A 62 9.58 25.50 12.08
C SER A 62 10.45 25.90 10.90
N ASN A 63 11.69 26.30 11.18
CA ASN A 63 12.72 26.56 10.18
C ASN A 63 13.73 25.40 10.06
N LYS A 64 13.54 24.29 10.78
CA LYS A 64 14.48 23.16 10.82
C LYS A 64 14.86 22.61 9.43
N ASN A 65 13.91 22.65 8.49
CA ASN A 65 14.10 22.13 7.14
C ASN A 65 14.71 23.15 6.17
N ILE A 66 14.95 24.40 6.60
CA ILE A 66 15.46 25.47 5.75
C ILE A 66 16.85 25.88 6.24
N ARG A 67 17.84 25.82 5.34
CA ARG A 67 19.20 26.30 5.58
C ARG A 67 19.50 27.49 4.69
N THR A 68 20.11 28.53 5.25
CA THR A 68 20.61 29.69 4.49
C THR A 68 22.13 29.69 4.47
N VAL A 69 22.76 29.85 3.31
CA VAL A 69 24.22 29.92 3.16
C VAL A 69 24.59 31.18 2.40
N ALA A 70 25.46 32.01 2.98
CA ALA A 70 26.01 33.18 2.31
C ALA A 70 27.25 32.82 1.51
N LYS A 71 27.24 33.03 0.18
CA LYS A 71 28.38 32.75 -0.70
C LYS A 71 28.29 33.60 -1.97
N ASP A 72 29.42 34.13 -2.44
CA ASP A 72 29.55 34.83 -3.73
C ASP A 72 28.51 35.96 -3.95
N GLY A 73 28.22 36.73 -2.90
CA GLY A 73 27.25 37.84 -2.96
C GLY A 73 25.78 37.40 -2.98
N GLN A 74 25.49 36.12 -2.76
CA GLN A 74 24.15 35.53 -2.71
C GLN A 74 23.88 34.86 -1.36
N ILE A 75 22.59 34.69 -1.05
CA ILE A 75 22.12 33.84 0.03
C ILE A 75 21.41 32.65 -0.61
N ASP A 76 22.04 31.48 -0.59
CA ASP A 76 21.39 30.24 -1.00
C ASP A 76 20.38 29.83 0.07
N ILE A 77 19.13 29.59 -0.35
CA ILE A 77 18.09 29.01 0.49
C ILE A 77 17.93 27.55 0.07
N GLN A 78 18.30 26.65 0.98
CA GLN A 78 18.35 25.22 0.76
C GLN A 78 17.30 24.52 1.61
N MET A 79 16.75 23.42 1.09
CA MET A 79 15.93 22.50 1.87
C MET A 79 16.79 21.35 2.37
N ALA A 80 16.45 20.80 3.55
CA ALA A 80 17.04 19.56 4.02
C ALA A 80 16.66 18.39 3.10
N ASP A 81 17.60 17.49 2.82
CA ASP A 81 17.31 16.26 2.04
C ASP A 81 16.29 15.37 2.76
N ASN A 82 16.39 15.30 4.09
CA ASN A 82 15.43 14.64 4.95
C ASN A 82 14.56 15.70 5.63
N LEU A 83 13.30 15.79 5.22
CA LEU A 83 12.35 16.74 5.79
C LEU A 83 11.78 16.22 7.12
N ASP A 84 11.91 17.01 8.17
CA ASP A 84 11.24 16.84 9.47
C ASP A 84 9.92 17.62 9.45
N VAL A 85 8.82 16.96 9.09
CA VAL A 85 7.48 17.55 8.97
C VAL A 85 6.44 16.69 9.68
N ALA A 86 5.44 17.33 10.30
CA ALA A 86 4.35 16.62 10.96
C ALA A 86 3.39 15.93 9.97
N SER A 87 3.21 16.51 8.78
CA SER A 87 2.44 15.86 7.71
C SER A 87 2.74 16.45 6.34
N VAL A 88 2.44 15.67 5.30
CA VAL A 88 2.40 16.09 3.90
C VAL A 88 1.01 15.79 3.36
N LYS A 89 0.32 16.83 2.87
CA LYS A 89 -0.98 16.69 2.20
C LYS A 89 -0.85 17.02 0.72
N ALA A 90 -1.16 16.04 -0.13
CA ALA A 90 -1.15 16.18 -1.58
C ALA A 90 -2.50 15.69 -2.14
N GLY A 91 -3.39 16.64 -2.44
CA GLY A 91 -4.76 16.31 -2.83
C GLY A 91 -5.50 15.54 -1.73
N THR A 92 -5.98 14.33 -2.06
CA THR A 92 -6.67 13.42 -1.13
C THR A 92 -5.74 12.55 -0.29
N THR A 93 -4.42 12.61 -0.56
CA THR A 93 -3.40 11.84 0.13
C THR A 93 -2.84 12.62 1.32
N LEU A 94 -2.73 11.95 2.46
CA LEU A 94 -2.11 12.46 3.67
C LEU A 94 -1.04 11.46 4.12
N LEU A 95 0.19 11.94 4.30
CA LEU A 95 1.26 11.24 5.01
C LEU A 95 1.48 11.94 6.35
N ASN A 96 1.39 11.23 7.46
CA ASN A 96 1.61 11.75 8.82
C ASN A 96 2.14 10.64 9.74
N ASP A 97 2.15 10.91 11.04
CA ASP A 97 2.64 9.98 12.07
C ASP A 97 1.91 8.62 12.13
N ASP A 98 0.67 8.53 11.63
CA ASP A 98 -0.07 7.26 11.57
C ASP A 98 0.27 6.44 10.30
N GLY A 99 0.63 7.13 9.21
CA GLY A 99 1.07 6.53 7.95
C GLY A 99 0.52 7.23 6.71
N LEU A 100 0.25 6.44 5.67
CA LEU A 100 -0.28 6.87 4.38
C LEU A 100 -1.80 6.65 4.34
N HIS A 101 -2.55 7.74 4.16
CA HIS A 101 -3.99 7.74 4.00
C HIS A 101 -4.40 8.30 2.65
N ILE A 102 -5.31 7.60 1.94
CA ILE A 102 -5.99 8.13 0.77
C ILE A 102 -7.48 8.25 1.10
N THR A 103 -8.00 9.47 1.14
CA THR A 103 -9.43 9.71 1.44
C THR A 103 -10.32 8.98 0.44
N GLY A 104 -11.23 8.11 0.93
CA GLY A 104 -12.10 7.29 0.08
C GLY A 104 -11.40 6.11 -0.62
N GLY A 105 -10.14 5.84 -0.28
CA GLY A 105 -9.30 4.82 -0.91
C GLY A 105 -8.55 3.94 0.10
N PRO A 106 -7.49 3.25 -0.36
CA PRO A 106 -6.64 2.43 0.50
C PRO A 106 -5.83 3.25 1.51
N SER A 107 -5.33 2.57 2.54
CA SER A 107 -4.39 3.15 3.50
C SER A 107 -3.34 2.14 3.97
N VAL A 108 -2.18 2.65 4.38
CA VAL A 108 -1.09 1.89 5.01
C VAL A 108 -0.72 2.63 6.29
N THR A 109 -0.98 2.03 7.43
CA THR A 109 -0.86 2.66 8.76
C THR A 109 -0.09 1.77 9.72
N SER A 110 0.20 2.29 10.91
CA SER A 110 0.72 1.51 12.03
C SER A 110 -0.13 0.27 12.38
N GLY A 111 -1.45 0.34 12.14
CA GLY A 111 -2.38 -0.78 12.33
C GLY A 111 -2.44 -1.78 11.17
N GLY A 112 -1.67 -1.58 10.10
CA GLY A 112 -1.63 -2.43 8.92
C GLY A 112 -2.23 -1.79 7.66
N ILE A 113 -2.65 -2.63 6.71
CA ILE A 113 -3.09 -2.23 5.38
C ILE A 113 -4.62 -2.38 5.26
N ASN A 114 -5.29 -1.33 4.80
CA ASN A 114 -6.69 -1.37 4.41
C ASN A 114 -6.82 -1.19 2.89
N GLY A 115 -7.41 -2.16 2.20
CA GLY A 115 -7.61 -2.11 0.74
C GLY A 115 -8.69 -1.12 0.26
N GLY A 116 -9.43 -0.47 1.17
CA GLY A 116 -10.43 0.54 0.84
C GLY A 116 -11.57 0.02 -0.04
N ASN A 117 -11.96 -1.26 0.15
CA ASN A 117 -12.91 -1.99 -0.70
C ASN A 117 -12.56 -1.92 -2.19
N LYS A 118 -11.26 -1.95 -2.52
CA LYS A 118 -10.76 -2.04 -3.90
C LYS A 118 -10.10 -3.39 -4.11
N ILE A 119 -10.03 -3.81 -5.37
CA ILE A 119 -9.29 -4.99 -5.78
C ILE A 119 -7.80 -4.73 -5.56
N ILE A 120 -7.14 -5.64 -4.85
CA ILE A 120 -5.68 -5.71 -4.77
C ILE A 120 -5.22 -6.61 -5.91
N SER A 121 -4.71 -6.03 -6.99
CA SER A 121 -4.22 -6.75 -8.16
C SER A 121 -2.71 -7.02 -8.07
N ASN A 122 -2.19 -7.84 -8.99
CA ASN A 122 -0.77 -8.19 -9.08
C ASN A 122 -0.20 -8.85 -7.80
N VAL A 123 -1.03 -9.65 -7.12
CA VAL A 123 -0.61 -10.50 -6.02
C VAL A 123 -0.09 -11.82 -6.58
N SER A 124 1.20 -12.07 -6.44
CA SER A 124 1.84 -13.35 -6.78
C SER A 124 1.27 -14.51 -5.95
N ASP A 125 1.63 -15.75 -6.29
CA ASP A 125 1.26 -16.87 -5.43
C ASP A 125 1.96 -16.78 -4.08
N GLY A 126 1.20 -17.04 -3.01
CA GLY A 126 1.77 -17.25 -1.70
C GLY A 126 2.67 -18.49 -1.67
N VAL A 127 3.82 -18.36 -1.03
CA VAL A 127 4.84 -19.40 -0.89
C VAL A 127 4.94 -19.86 0.56
N THR A 128 4.83 -18.93 1.51
CA THR A 128 4.85 -19.17 2.95
C THR A 128 3.45 -19.09 3.55
N ASP A 129 3.32 -19.49 4.81
CA ASP A 129 2.06 -19.51 5.56
C ASP A 129 1.49 -18.11 5.89
N THR A 130 2.31 -17.07 5.76
CA THR A 130 1.93 -15.67 6.02
C THR A 130 1.69 -14.85 4.75
N ASP A 131 1.90 -15.44 3.57
CA ASP A 131 1.64 -14.75 2.31
C ASP A 131 0.14 -14.67 2.01
N ALA A 132 -0.27 -13.58 1.37
CA ALA A 132 -1.62 -13.48 0.83
C ALA A 132 -1.81 -14.47 -0.33
N VAL A 133 -2.99 -15.10 -0.40
CA VAL A 133 -3.38 -15.94 -1.52
C VAL A 133 -4.11 -15.13 -2.58
N ASN A 134 -3.81 -15.37 -3.85
CA ASN A 134 -4.57 -14.76 -4.95
C ASN A 134 -5.74 -15.66 -5.39
N LYS A 135 -6.62 -15.11 -6.23
CA LYS A 135 -7.83 -15.82 -6.70
C LYS A 135 -7.50 -17.14 -7.43
N ARG A 136 -6.40 -17.22 -8.18
CA ARG A 136 -6.04 -18.44 -8.91
C ARG A 136 -5.73 -19.60 -7.96
N GLN A 137 -5.05 -19.35 -6.84
CA GLN A 137 -4.82 -20.38 -5.83
C GLN A 137 -6.13 -20.89 -5.22
N LEU A 138 -7.07 -19.97 -4.95
CA LEU A 138 -8.40 -20.32 -4.46
C LEU A 138 -9.21 -21.14 -5.49
N ASP A 139 -9.19 -20.74 -6.76
CA ASP A 139 -9.88 -21.46 -7.85
C ASP A 139 -9.31 -22.89 -8.02
N ASN A 140 -7.99 -23.06 -7.95
CA ASN A 140 -7.34 -24.37 -8.02
C ASN A 140 -7.74 -25.28 -6.83
N MET A 141 -7.84 -24.71 -5.63
CA MET A 141 -8.34 -25.43 -4.46
C MET A 141 -9.81 -25.80 -4.63
N ALA A 142 -10.64 -24.87 -5.11
CA ALA A 142 -12.06 -25.12 -5.34
C ALA A 142 -12.28 -26.23 -6.38
N ALA A 143 -11.50 -26.26 -7.46
CA ALA A 143 -11.53 -27.32 -8.45
C ALA A 143 -11.17 -28.69 -7.85
N THR A 144 -10.18 -28.72 -6.95
CA THR A 144 -9.77 -29.95 -6.25
C THR A 144 -10.83 -30.42 -5.26
N ALA A 145 -11.39 -29.50 -4.48
CA ALA A 145 -12.41 -29.79 -3.46
C ALA A 145 -13.74 -30.23 -4.07
N SER A 146 -14.07 -29.71 -5.26
CA SER A 146 -15.28 -30.06 -6.00
C SER A 146 -15.14 -31.38 -6.77
N ARG A 147 -13.95 -31.99 -6.75
CA ARG A 147 -13.68 -33.22 -7.50
C ARG A 147 -14.27 -34.40 -6.74
N GLY A 148 -15.27 -35.04 -7.35
CA GLY A 148 -15.81 -36.31 -6.90
C GLY A 148 -14.88 -37.50 -7.16
N TRP A 149 -15.41 -38.69 -6.93
CA TRP A 149 -14.78 -39.95 -7.33
C TRP A 149 -15.74 -40.75 -8.23
N ASN A 150 -15.20 -41.69 -8.99
CA ASN A 150 -15.98 -42.46 -9.95
C ASN A 150 -16.34 -43.84 -9.39
N ILE A 151 -17.61 -44.24 -9.48
CA ILE A 151 -18.08 -45.59 -9.19
C ILE A 151 -18.32 -46.36 -10.49
N GLN A 152 -17.91 -47.63 -10.50
CA GLN A 152 -18.08 -48.55 -11.62
C GLN A 152 -18.21 -49.97 -11.06
N ALA A 153 -19.04 -50.81 -11.68
CA ALA A 153 -19.13 -52.24 -11.36
C ALA A 153 -18.84 -53.07 -12.61
N ASN A 154 -18.00 -54.10 -12.47
CA ASN A 154 -17.72 -55.11 -13.51
C ASN A 154 -17.35 -54.54 -14.89
N GLY A 155 -16.65 -53.40 -14.93
CA GLY A 155 -16.25 -52.75 -16.20
C GLY A 155 -17.39 -52.08 -16.97
N GLY A 156 -18.55 -51.87 -16.36
CA GLY A 156 -19.69 -51.16 -16.96
C GLY A 156 -19.52 -49.65 -17.04
N ASP A 157 -20.61 -48.91 -17.14
CA ASP A 157 -20.55 -47.45 -17.18
C ASP A 157 -20.00 -46.86 -15.87
N THR A 158 -19.34 -45.73 -16.00
CA THR A 158 -18.78 -44.98 -14.87
C THR A 158 -19.70 -43.83 -14.50
N GLU A 159 -20.01 -43.70 -13.21
CA GLU A 159 -20.77 -42.58 -12.67
C GLU A 159 -19.91 -41.79 -11.67
N THR A 160 -19.94 -40.47 -11.76
CA THR A 160 -19.22 -39.61 -10.80
C THR A 160 -20.08 -39.38 -9.57
N VAL A 161 -19.56 -39.77 -8.41
CA VAL A 161 -20.07 -39.44 -7.09
C VAL A 161 -19.46 -38.10 -6.68
N ALA A 162 -20.23 -37.03 -6.81
CA ALA A 162 -19.79 -35.69 -6.44
C ALA A 162 -19.66 -35.52 -4.91
N PRO A 163 -18.90 -34.53 -4.43
CA PRO A 163 -18.89 -34.21 -3.01
C PRO A 163 -20.30 -33.91 -2.48
N GLY A 164 -20.73 -34.69 -1.48
CA GLY A 164 -22.08 -34.60 -0.91
C GLY A 164 -23.04 -35.69 -1.40
N ASP A 165 -22.73 -36.39 -2.48
CA ASP A 165 -23.54 -37.50 -2.96
C ASP A 165 -23.45 -38.72 -2.02
N THR A 166 -24.48 -39.56 -2.08
CA THR A 166 -24.53 -40.83 -1.35
C THR A 166 -24.53 -41.99 -2.33
N VAL A 167 -23.64 -42.95 -2.11
CA VAL A 167 -23.71 -44.25 -2.78
C VAL A 167 -24.50 -45.22 -1.92
N ASN A 168 -25.60 -45.73 -2.46
CA ASN A 168 -26.36 -46.80 -1.84
C ASN A 168 -25.82 -48.16 -2.31
N VAL A 169 -25.40 -49.01 -1.38
CA VAL A 169 -25.04 -50.41 -1.66
C VAL A 169 -26.20 -51.27 -1.20
N ALA A 170 -27.06 -51.66 -2.13
CA ALA A 170 -28.22 -52.48 -1.84
C ALA A 170 -27.85 -53.96 -1.70
N GLY A 171 -28.46 -54.66 -0.75
CA GLY A 171 -28.50 -56.12 -0.74
C GLY A 171 -29.41 -56.66 -1.84
N GLY A 172 -29.19 -57.92 -2.21
CA GLY A 172 -30.07 -58.68 -3.10
C GLY A 172 -30.62 -59.91 -2.39
N ASP A 173 -31.31 -60.80 -3.12
CA ASP A 173 -32.01 -61.95 -2.52
C ASP A 173 -31.12 -62.83 -1.63
N ASN A 174 -29.88 -63.07 -2.05
CA ASN A 174 -28.93 -63.93 -1.35
C ASN A 174 -27.83 -63.17 -0.59
N ILE A 175 -27.77 -61.84 -0.72
CA ILE A 175 -26.68 -61.01 -0.18
C ILE A 175 -27.27 -59.98 0.78
N GLU A 176 -26.87 -60.09 2.05
CA GLU A 176 -27.18 -59.13 3.09
C GLU A 176 -26.07 -58.07 3.17
N VAL A 177 -26.47 -56.79 3.10
CA VAL A 177 -25.57 -55.64 3.25
C VAL A 177 -26.00 -54.84 4.47
N THR A 178 -25.08 -54.67 5.42
CA THR A 178 -25.29 -53.86 6.63
C THR A 178 -24.14 -52.87 6.81
N ARG A 179 -24.37 -51.78 7.54
CA ARG A 179 -23.36 -50.73 7.78
C ARG A 179 -23.29 -50.35 9.24
N THR A 180 -22.09 -50.41 9.80
CA THR A 180 -21.80 -49.91 11.15
C THR A 180 -20.63 -48.93 11.07
N GLY A 181 -20.88 -47.63 11.28
CA GLY A 181 -19.83 -46.61 11.21
C GLY A 181 -19.16 -46.55 9.82
N ARG A 182 -17.86 -46.81 9.71
CA ARG A 182 -17.16 -46.81 8.41
C ARG A 182 -17.03 -48.20 7.79
N THR A 183 -17.66 -49.21 8.38
CA THR A 183 -17.60 -50.60 7.93
C THR A 183 -18.89 -50.98 7.22
N LEU A 184 -18.76 -51.36 5.95
CA LEU A 184 -19.77 -52.09 5.20
C LEU A 184 -19.54 -53.59 5.42
N ASN A 185 -20.54 -54.29 5.93
CA ASN A 185 -20.52 -55.73 6.08
C ASN A 185 -21.41 -56.35 4.98
N ILE A 186 -20.78 -57.16 4.14
CA ILE A 186 -21.44 -57.87 3.03
C ILE A 186 -21.33 -59.36 3.33
N ALA A 187 -22.47 -60.02 3.50
CA ALA A 187 -22.56 -61.42 3.85
C ALA A 187 -23.57 -62.13 2.96
N THR A 188 -23.47 -63.45 2.85
CA THR A 188 -24.60 -64.24 2.36
C THR A 188 -25.71 -64.24 3.39
N GLY A 189 -26.96 -64.28 2.93
CA GLY A 189 -28.11 -64.44 3.80
C GLY A 189 -28.04 -65.77 4.56
N ARG A 190 -28.59 -65.81 5.78
CA ARG A 190 -28.68 -67.07 6.56
C ARG A 190 -29.55 -68.14 5.88
N ARG A 191 -30.45 -67.71 5.00
CA ARG A 191 -31.16 -68.55 4.04
C ARG A 191 -30.91 -67.98 2.66
N VAL A 192 -30.45 -68.82 1.76
CA VAL A 192 -30.19 -68.47 0.36
C VAL A 192 -31.06 -69.35 -0.54
N SER A 193 -31.54 -68.78 -1.62
CA SER A 193 -32.34 -69.46 -2.65
C SER A 193 -31.59 -69.40 -3.96
N PHE A 194 -31.31 -70.57 -4.53
CA PHE A 194 -30.72 -70.70 -5.85
C PHE A 194 -31.65 -71.55 -6.70
N ASP A 195 -31.79 -71.20 -7.97
CA ASP A 195 -32.51 -72.07 -8.91
C ASP A 195 -31.69 -73.32 -9.22
N ASN A 196 -30.37 -73.16 -9.34
CA ASN A 196 -29.42 -74.22 -9.66
C ASN A 196 -28.12 -74.00 -8.89
N VAL A 197 -27.53 -75.09 -8.40
CA VAL A 197 -26.20 -75.10 -7.78
C VAL A 197 -25.34 -76.17 -8.45
N THR A 198 -24.20 -75.77 -9.02
CA THR A 198 -23.23 -76.70 -9.60
C THR A 198 -21.96 -76.75 -8.76
N ILE A 199 -21.55 -77.96 -8.37
CA ILE A 199 -20.31 -78.21 -7.63
C ILE A 199 -19.52 -79.25 -8.42
N GLY A 200 -18.52 -78.79 -9.17
CA GLY A 200 -17.81 -79.65 -10.12
C GLY A 200 -18.77 -80.19 -11.18
N GLY A 201 -19.01 -81.50 -11.19
CA GLY A 201 -19.91 -82.18 -12.13
C GLY A 201 -21.32 -82.47 -11.58
N LEU A 202 -21.59 -82.22 -10.29
CA LEU A 202 -22.92 -82.39 -9.70
C LEU A 202 -23.72 -81.09 -9.83
N THR A 203 -24.96 -81.18 -10.28
CA THR A 203 -25.91 -80.06 -10.33
C THR A 203 -27.11 -80.42 -9.49
N LEU A 204 -27.57 -79.49 -8.63
CA LEU A 204 -28.82 -79.59 -7.89
C LEU A 204 -29.79 -78.52 -8.41
N ASP A 205 -30.92 -78.97 -8.97
CA ASP A 205 -31.98 -78.09 -9.51
C ASP A 205 -33.19 -78.02 -8.57
N LYS A 206 -33.73 -76.81 -8.36
CA LYS A 206 -34.82 -76.56 -7.40
C LYS A 206 -36.12 -77.31 -7.72
N ASP A 207 -36.38 -77.62 -8.99
CA ASP A 207 -37.63 -78.23 -9.44
C ASP A 207 -37.53 -79.76 -9.48
N THR A 208 -36.34 -80.29 -9.80
CA THR A 208 -36.13 -81.74 -9.90
C THR A 208 -35.58 -82.38 -8.62
N GLY A 209 -34.95 -81.59 -7.73
CA GLY A 209 -34.33 -82.07 -6.50
C GLY A 209 -33.17 -83.04 -6.71
N LYS A 210 -32.64 -83.12 -7.93
CA LYS A 210 -31.49 -83.95 -8.33
C LYS A 210 -30.41 -83.11 -8.96
#